data_AF-A0A7Y9N1F8-F1
#
_entry.id   AF-A0A7Y9N1F8-F1
#
_cell.length_a   1.000
_cell.length_b   1.000
_cell.length_c   1.000
_cell.angle_alpha   90.00
_cell.angle_beta   90.00
_cell.angle_gamma   90.00
#
_symmetry.space_group_name_H-M   'P 1'
#
loop_
_entity.id
_entity.type
_entity.pdbx_description
1 polymer ?
#
loop_
_entity_poly.entity_id
_entity_poly.type
_entity_poly.pdbx_seq_one_letter_code
_entity_poly.pdbx_strand_id
1 'polypeptide(L)' 'MANKPKTPHMSFRIDGDLKRDVLHLAKINGESASDIVRRAFENYRNEYKDLL' A
#
# COMPACT_ATOMS: atom_id res chain seq x y z
N MET A 1 5.00 8.82 28.47
CA MET A 1 4.22 8.39 27.28
C MET A 1 4.68 6.99 26.90
N ALA A 2 3.78 6.01 26.88
CA ALA A 2 4.13 4.66 26.45
C ALA A 2 4.60 4.71 24.99
N ASN A 3 5.81 4.19 24.72
CA ASN A 3 6.34 4.05 23.37
C ASN A 3 5.45 3.06 22.62
N LYS A 4 4.41 3.56 21.93
CA LYS A 4 3.68 2.74 20.96
C LYS A 4 4.71 2.17 19.98
N PRO A 5 4.70 0.85 19.71
CA PRO A 5 5.58 0.27 18.70
C PRO A 5 5.34 1.02 17.39
N LYS A 6 6.36 1.73 16.92
CA LYS A 6 6.31 2.42 15.64
C LYS A 6 6.40 1.34 14.57
N THR A 7 5.35 1.14 13.79
CA THR A 7 5.44 0.33 12.58
C THR A 7 6.56 0.94 11.72
N PRO A 8 7.57 0.16 11.30
CA PRO A 8 8.64 0.68 10.47
C PRO A 8 8.04 1.24 9.18
N HIS A 9 8.31 2.51 8.90
CA HIS A 9 7.84 3.16 7.69
C HIS A 9 8.75 2.71 6.53
N MET A 10 8.23 1.85 5.65
CA MET A 10 8.96 1.42 4.47
C MET A 10 8.58 2.28 3.27
N SER A 11 9.58 2.84 2.61
CA SER A 11 9.41 3.51 1.32
C SER A 11 9.56 2.48 0.21
N PHE A 12 8.66 2.54 -0.78
CA PHE A 12 8.71 1.70 -1.96
C PHE A 12 8.69 2.60 -3.21
N ARG A 13 9.26 2.09 -4.31
CA ARG A 13 9.24 2.77 -5.61
C ARG A 13 8.16 2.14 -6.47
N ILE A 14 7.37 2.98 -7.14
CA ILE A 14 6.39 2.58 -8.15
C ILE A 14 6.56 3.46 -9.37
N ASP A 15 6.08 2.94 -10.51
CA ASP A 15 6.01 3.71 -11.73
C ASP A 15 5.15 4.99 -11.55
N GLY A 16 5.49 6.04 -12.30
CA GLY A 16 4.84 7.33 -12.20
C GLY A 16 3.36 7.29 -12.59
N ASP A 17 2.97 6.46 -13.54
CA ASP A 17 1.58 6.35 -13.98
C ASP A 17 0.75 5.56 -12.96
N LEU A 18 1.28 4.44 -12.45
CA LEU A 18 0.70 3.70 -11.32
C LEU A 18 0.49 4.59 -10.09
N LYS A 19 1.44 5.50 -9.81
CA LYS A 19 1.30 6.47 -8.71
C LYS A 19 0.10 7.40 -8.92
N ARG A 20 -0.13 7.87 -10.15
CA ARG A 20 -1.26 8.76 -10.47
C ARG A 20 -2.59 8.03 -10.27
N ASP A 21 -2.67 6.78 -10.71
CA ASP A 21 -3.87 5.96 -10.57
C ASP A 21 -4.19 5.69 -9.10
N VAL A 22 -3.19 5.33 -8.30
CA VAL A 22 -3.34 5.13 -6.84
C VAL A 22 -3.83 6.40 -6.15
N LEU A 23 -3.27 7.57 -6.50
CA LEU A 23 -3.70 8.85 -5.93
C LEU A 23 -5.13 9.23 -6.36
N HIS A 24 -5.50 8.91 -7.60
CA HIS A 24 -6.86 9.13 -8.10
C HIS A 24 -7.87 8.26 -7.35
N LEU A 25 -7.58 6.97 -7.20
CA LEU A 25 -8.40 6.04 -6.43
C LEU A 25 -8.51 6.42 -4.95
N ALA A 26 -7.41 6.85 -4.35
CA ALA A 26 -7.39 7.35 -2.97
C ALA A 26 -8.39 8.50 -2.78
N LYS A 27 -8.40 9.44 -3.73
CA LYS A 27 -9.33 10.58 -3.70
C LYS A 27 -10.79 10.15 -3.86
N ILE A 28 -11.08 9.18 -4.73
CA ILE A 28 -12.44 8.68 -4.95
C ILE A 28 -12.97 7.94 -3.72
N ASN A 29 -12.15 7.07 -3.13
CA ASN A 29 -12.56 6.21 -2.02
C ASN A 29 -12.50 6.92 -0.65
N GLY A 30 -11.86 8.08 -0.56
CA GLY A 30 -11.55 8.71 0.72
C GLY A 30 -10.53 7.92 1.55
N GLU A 31 -9.73 7.08 0.90
CA GLU A 31 -8.69 6.23 1.53
C GLU A 31 -7.30 6.86 1.37
N SER A 32 -6.33 6.42 2.18
CA SER A 32 -4.93 6.81 1.95
C SER A 32 -4.32 6.00 0.80
N ALA A 33 -3.37 6.60 0.06
CA ALA A 33 -2.61 5.89 -0.97
C ALA A 33 -1.89 4.66 -0.40
N SER A 34 -1.42 4.75 0.86
CA SER A 34 -0.77 3.64 1.57
C SER A 34 -1.72 2.46 1.80
N ASP A 35 -2.99 2.72 2.12
CA ASP A 35 -3.99 1.65 2.32
C ASP A 35 -4.31 0.93 1.00
N ILE A 36 -4.41 1.68 -0.09
CA ILE A 36 -4.62 1.11 -1.42
C ILE A 36 -3.45 0.22 -1.82
N VAL A 37 -2.21 0.69 -1.65
CA VAL A 37 -1.01 -0.10 -1.97
C VAL A 37 -0.90 -1.32 -1.06
N ARG A 38 -1.20 -1.18 0.23
CA ARG A 38 -1.24 -2.30 1.17
C ARG A 38 -2.21 -3.38 0.70
N ARG A 39 -3.44 -3.01 0.33
CA ARG A 39 -4.45 -3.94 -0.20
C ARG A 39 -3.98 -4.62 -1.49
N ALA A 40 -3.39 -3.87 -2.41
CA ALA A 40 -2.83 -4.43 -3.64
C ALA A 40 -1.71 -5.45 -3.35
N PHE A 41 -0.84 -5.14 -2.40
CA PHE A 41 0.25 -6.03 -2.01
C PHE A 41 -0.24 -7.29 -1.27
N GLU A 42 -1.22 -7.15 -0.37
CA GLU A 42 -1.87 -8.29 0.30
C GLU A 42 -2.55 -9.22 -0.72
N ASN A 43 -3.22 -8.66 -1.72
CA ASN A 43 -3.82 -9.43 -2.81
C ASN A 43 -2.76 -10.18 -3.62
N TYR A 44 -1.69 -9.51 -4.04
CA TYR A 44 -0.56 -10.14 -4.73
C TYR A 44 0.04 -11.28 -3.89
N ARG A 45 0.33 -11.02 -2.61
CA ARG A 45 0.85 -12.06 -1.71
C ARG A 45 -0.09 -13.26 -1.59
N ASN A 46 -1.41 -13.04 -1.54
CA ASN A 46 -2.38 -14.12 -1.45
C ASN A 46 -2.48 -14.92 -2.76
N GLU A 47 -2.44 -14.24 -3.90
CA GLU A 47 -2.46 -14.85 -5.24
C GLU A 47 -1.23 -15.72 -5.50
N TYR A 48 -0.05 -15.25 -5.07
CA TYR A 48 1.23 -15.94 -5.27
C TYR A 48 1.73 -16.63 -3.99
N LYS A 49 0.84 -16.93 -3.04
CA LYS A 49 1.21 -17.50 -1.74
C LYS A 49 1.93 -18.83 -1.89
N ASP A 50 1.58 -19.62 -2.90
CA ASP A 50 2.18 -20.93 -3.16
C ASP A 50 3.57 -20.84 -3.84
N LEU A 51 4.00 -19.64 -4.23
CA LEU A 51 5.31 -19.37 -4.83
C LEU A 51 6.30 -18.68 -3.86
N LEU A 52 5.84 -18.26 -2.68
CA LEU A 52 6.60 -17.54 -1.66
C LEU A 52 6.89 -18.43 -0.45
#